data_AF-A0AAD3D149-F1
#
_entry.id   AF-A0AAD3D149-F1
#
_cell.length_a   1.000
_cell.length_b   1.000
_cell.length_c   1.000
_cell.angle_alpha   90.00
_cell.angle_beta   90.00
_cell.angle_gamma   90.00
#
_symmetry.space_group_name_H-M   'P 1'
#
loop_
_entity.id
_entity.type
_entity.pdbx_description
1 polymer ?
#
loop_
_entity_poly.entity_id
_entity_poly.type
_entity_poly.pdbx_seq_one_letter_code
_entity_poly.pdbx_strand_id
1 'polypeptide(L)'
;MRNVVIKSAVILMTITQAIAFQAPSSHRHFAALPQTRNIASISSTSLYSSNNDDEQEDSIINRFLSPKIDDAGLPLADSLIAQIVAPSFQIFYLSIFHAPRPSWLAPLFNGNNGMLYQQAQYGTLVAPTLIHGAGLAACWLAGALAAKAYDSDAFNVSGGREYGTVLTRIVQAGAFSTGLLIFSTQIDLFLEFGRYVQPGESKEIDVRLLTAIVELINDVFFEAVALTSWRIYRASLTSKAEGRPDNYDPDE
;
A
#
# COMPACT_ATOMS: atom_id res chain seq x y z
N MET A 1 20.51 3.81 -24.08
CA MET A 1 19.69 3.10 -23.08
C MET A 1 20.12 3.39 -21.63
N ARG A 2 21.41 3.25 -21.26
CA ARG A 2 21.92 3.57 -19.89
C ARG A 2 21.51 4.95 -19.34
N ASN A 3 21.54 6.00 -20.17
CA ASN A 3 21.22 7.37 -19.73
C ASN A 3 19.72 7.64 -19.51
N VAL A 4 18.82 6.80 -20.03
CA VAL A 4 17.36 6.98 -19.85
C VAL A 4 16.89 6.30 -18.56
N VAL A 5 17.47 5.15 -18.25
CA VAL A 5 17.21 4.41 -17.00
C VAL A 5 17.70 5.20 -15.78
N ILE A 6 18.90 5.80 -15.87
CA ILE A 6 19.46 6.62 -14.78
C ILE A 6 18.61 7.88 -14.54
N LYS A 7 18.16 8.56 -15.61
CA LYS A 7 17.33 9.76 -15.46
C LYS A 7 15.94 9.45 -14.89
N SER A 8 15.35 8.30 -15.26
CA SER A 8 14.05 7.88 -14.73
C SER A 8 14.14 7.47 -13.25
N ALA A 9 15.22 6.78 -12.85
CA ALA A 9 15.47 6.42 -11.46
C ALA A 9 15.68 7.66 -10.56
N VAL A 10 16.40 8.67 -11.04
CA VAL A 10 16.63 9.92 -10.28
C VAL A 10 15.34 10.72 -10.10
N ILE A 11 14.47 10.78 -11.13
CA ILE A 11 13.19 11.49 -11.04
C ILE A 11 12.26 10.79 -10.03
N LEU A 12 12.19 9.45 -10.08
CA LEU A 12 11.41 8.66 -9.12
C LEU A 12 11.92 8.77 -7.68
N MET A 13 13.25 8.79 -7.49
CA MET A 13 13.85 8.97 -6.15
C MET A 13 13.54 10.35 -5.56
N THR A 14 13.39 11.37 -6.40
CA THR A 14 13.06 12.73 -5.97
C THR A 14 11.58 12.87 -5.57
N ILE A 15 10.68 12.14 -6.24
CA ILE A 15 9.24 12.12 -5.92
C ILE A 15 8.99 11.37 -4.61
N THR A 16 9.70 10.26 -4.35
CA THR A 16 9.58 9.52 -3.09
C THR A 16 10.12 10.31 -1.89
N GLN A 17 11.19 11.10 -2.06
CA GLN A 17 11.68 11.99 -0.99
C GLN A 17 10.73 13.16 -0.70
N ALA A 18 10.01 13.66 -1.71
CA ALA A 18 9.03 14.74 -1.52
C ALA A 18 7.81 14.28 -0.69
N ILE A 19 7.40 13.01 -0.81
CA ILE A 19 6.27 12.45 -0.06
C ILE A 19 6.66 12.12 1.39
N ALA A 20 7.91 11.73 1.64
CA ALA A 20 8.40 11.43 2.99
C ALA A 20 8.66 12.67 3.87
N PHE A 21 8.75 13.88 3.28
CA PHE A 21 9.17 15.09 4.00
C PHE A 21 8.01 15.98 4.51
N GLN A 22 6.74 15.56 4.35
CA GLN A 22 5.59 16.37 4.75
C GLN A 22 4.77 15.72 5.87
N ALA A 23 5.46 15.35 6.96
CA ALA A 23 4.83 15.12 8.25
C ALA A 23 4.85 16.44 9.06
N PRO A 24 3.71 17.02 9.46
CA PRO A 24 3.69 18.25 10.25
C PRO A 24 4.20 17.97 11.67
N SER A 25 5.39 18.48 11.97
CA SER A 25 5.94 18.54 13.32
C SER A 25 5.15 19.56 14.15
N SER A 26 4.20 19.08 14.95
CA SER A 26 3.51 19.90 15.94
C SER A 26 4.47 20.25 17.08
N HIS A 27 5.04 21.46 17.03
CA HIS A 27 5.82 22.06 18.11
C HIS A 27 4.92 22.26 19.34
N ARG A 28 5.15 21.47 20.40
CA ARG A 28 4.70 21.84 21.75
C ARG A 28 5.91 22.25 22.59
N HIS A 29 5.89 23.51 23.01
CA HIS A 29 6.75 24.06 24.06
C HIS A 29 6.52 23.29 25.36
N PHE A 30 7.56 22.67 25.91
CA PHE A 30 7.57 22.22 27.30
C PHE A 30 8.59 23.07 28.08
N ALA A 31 8.05 23.83 29.03
CA ALA A 31 8.80 24.56 30.04
C ALA A 31 9.46 23.58 31.02
N ALA A 32 10.61 23.99 31.54
CA ALA A 32 11.51 23.21 32.37
C ALA A 32 11.21 23.27 33.88
N LEU A 33 11.88 22.34 34.59
CA LEU A 33 12.28 22.27 36.02
C LEU A 33 11.46 21.31 36.93
N PRO A 34 12.03 20.82 38.06
CA PRO A 34 13.33 20.16 38.21
C PRO A 34 13.31 18.84 39.06
N GLN A 35 14.28 17.96 38.80
CA GLN A 35 15.10 17.14 39.72
C GLN A 35 14.49 16.62 41.07
N THR A 36 14.40 15.30 41.31
CA THR A 36 15.23 14.52 42.27
C THR A 36 14.81 13.04 42.45
N ARG A 37 15.85 12.20 42.58
CA ARG A 37 15.99 10.79 43.03
C ARG A 37 14.84 10.11 43.82
N ASN A 38 14.62 8.81 43.55
CA ASN A 38 14.99 7.72 44.50
C ASN A 38 14.79 6.31 43.92
N ILE A 39 15.73 5.43 44.25
CA ILE A 39 15.75 3.98 44.02
C ILE A 39 15.06 3.32 45.22
N ALA A 40 14.04 2.46 45.00
CA ALA A 40 13.72 1.36 45.90
C ALA A 40 12.73 0.34 45.29
N SER A 41 13.14 -0.94 45.39
CA SER A 41 12.36 -2.16 45.62
C SER A 41 11.17 -2.54 44.74
N ILE A 42 11.37 -3.67 44.06
CA ILE A 42 10.35 -4.67 43.68
C ILE A 42 9.51 -5.03 44.92
N SER A 43 8.19 -4.86 44.83
CA SER A 43 7.22 -5.63 45.60
C SER A 43 5.87 -5.63 44.90
N SER A 44 5.43 -6.83 44.54
CA SER A 44 4.09 -7.17 44.06
C SER A 44 3.07 -7.04 45.18
N THR A 45 2.04 -6.19 45.03
CA THR A 45 0.70 -6.40 45.63
C THR A 45 -0.33 -5.56 44.86
N SER A 46 -1.49 -6.17 44.67
CA SER A 46 -2.68 -5.73 43.97
C SER A 46 -3.41 -4.53 44.60
N LEU A 47 -4.40 -4.04 43.84
CA LEU A 47 -5.55 -3.18 44.21
C LEU A 47 -5.36 -1.67 44.12
N TYR A 48 -5.45 -1.13 42.89
CA TYR A 48 -6.29 0.04 42.58
C TYR A 48 -6.35 0.28 41.06
N SER A 49 -7.50 0.03 40.43
CA SER A 49 -7.87 0.60 39.12
C SER A 49 -9.38 0.43 39.01
N SER A 50 -10.15 1.28 39.69
CA SER A 50 -10.65 2.55 39.17
C SER A 50 -11.36 2.35 37.83
N ASN A 51 -12.68 2.27 37.92
CA ASN A 51 -13.63 2.35 36.81
C ASN A 51 -13.21 3.46 35.85
N ASN A 52 -12.69 3.09 34.69
CA ASN A 52 -12.72 3.92 33.50
C ASN A 52 -13.35 3.07 32.41
N ASP A 53 -14.39 3.63 31.83
CA ASP A 53 -15.22 3.05 30.79
C ASP A 53 -14.37 2.53 29.62
N ASP A 54 -14.93 1.52 28.94
CA ASP A 54 -14.37 0.76 27.83
C ASP A 54 -13.90 1.62 26.64
N GLU A 55 -12.79 2.33 26.78
CA GLU A 55 -11.93 2.68 25.64
C GLU A 55 -11.25 1.38 25.19
N GLN A 56 -12.03 0.54 24.51
CA GLN A 56 -11.58 -0.69 23.90
C GLN A 56 -10.37 -0.35 23.04
N GLU A 57 -9.17 -0.71 23.52
CA GLU A 57 -7.92 -0.53 22.79
C GLU A 57 -8.14 -1.08 21.39
N ASP A 58 -8.18 -0.16 20.44
CA ASP A 58 -8.45 -0.35 19.01
C ASP A 58 -7.22 -1.02 18.38
N SER A 59 -6.85 -2.18 18.94
CA SER A 59 -5.61 -2.89 18.67
C SER A 59 -5.56 -3.19 17.18
N ILE A 60 -4.36 -3.07 16.59
CA ILE A 60 -4.15 -3.30 15.16
C ILE A 60 -4.72 -4.67 14.75
N ILE A 61 -4.64 -5.65 15.63
CA ILE A 61 -5.17 -7.01 15.45
C ILE A 61 -6.70 -6.98 15.30
N ASN A 62 -7.43 -6.22 16.11
CA ASN A 62 -8.89 -6.09 16.00
C ASN A 62 -9.33 -5.51 14.65
N ARG A 63 -8.50 -4.64 14.04
CA ARG A 63 -8.78 -4.10 12.69
C ARG A 63 -8.76 -5.17 11.59
N PHE A 64 -8.01 -6.25 11.80
CA PHE A 64 -7.99 -7.39 10.88
C PHE A 64 -8.99 -8.47 11.25
N LEU A 65 -9.21 -8.73 12.54
CA LEU A 65 -10.09 -9.81 13.01
C LEU A 65 -11.57 -9.43 12.98
N SER A 66 -11.90 -8.14 13.12
CA SER A 66 -13.28 -7.64 13.06
C SER A 66 -13.33 -6.30 12.32
N PRO A 67 -13.03 -6.26 11.01
CA PRO A 67 -13.05 -5.02 10.25
C PRO A 67 -14.48 -4.49 10.11
N LYS A 68 -14.65 -3.17 10.30
CA LYS A 68 -15.88 -2.46 9.94
C LYS A 68 -15.85 -2.18 8.43
N ILE A 69 -16.82 -2.74 7.71
CA ILE A 69 -16.97 -2.57 6.25
C ILE A 69 -18.38 -2.01 6.00
N ASP A 70 -18.45 -0.69 5.78
CA ASP A 70 -19.74 0.00 5.60
C ASP A 70 -20.26 -0.11 4.16
N ASP A 71 -19.39 -0.43 3.19
CA ASP A 71 -19.77 -0.76 1.82
C ASP A 71 -19.05 -2.03 1.36
N ALA A 72 -19.80 -3.13 1.23
CA ALA A 72 -19.29 -4.42 0.78
C ALA A 72 -18.81 -4.42 -0.69
N GLY A 73 -19.29 -3.50 -1.53
CA GLY A 73 -18.86 -3.34 -2.92
C GLY A 73 -17.48 -2.70 -3.03
N LEU A 74 -17.04 -1.95 -2.02
CA LEU A 74 -15.78 -1.22 -2.06
C LEU A 74 -14.54 -2.12 -2.06
N PRO A 75 -14.41 -3.14 -1.17
CA PRO A 75 -13.30 -4.10 -1.26
C PRO A 75 -13.22 -4.81 -2.62
N LEU A 76 -14.37 -5.15 -3.21
CA LEU A 76 -14.43 -5.81 -4.51
C LEU A 76 -14.00 -4.87 -5.64
N ALA A 77 -14.46 -3.61 -5.62
CA ALA A 77 -14.03 -2.63 -6.61
C ALA A 77 -12.53 -2.36 -6.52
N ASP A 78 -12.02 -2.18 -5.30
CA ASP A 78 -10.59 -1.96 -5.07
C ASP A 78 -9.74 -3.14 -5.53
N SER A 79 -10.16 -4.38 -5.26
CA SER A 79 -9.44 -5.57 -5.72
C SER A 79 -9.41 -5.65 -7.24
N LEU A 80 -10.51 -5.31 -7.94
CA LEU A 80 -10.54 -5.27 -9.40
C LEU A 80 -9.66 -4.16 -9.99
N ILE A 81 -9.64 -2.97 -9.37
CA ILE A 81 -8.76 -1.88 -9.79
C ILE A 81 -7.30 -2.26 -9.61
N ALA A 82 -6.92 -2.80 -8.44
CA ALA A 82 -5.55 -3.24 -8.17
C ALA A 82 -5.14 -4.43 -9.04
N GLN A 83 -6.04 -5.39 -9.27
CA GLN A 83 -5.74 -6.61 -10.01
C GLN A 83 -5.67 -6.42 -11.52
N ILE A 84 -6.52 -5.54 -12.08
CA ILE A 84 -6.67 -5.41 -13.53
C ILE A 84 -6.17 -4.06 -14.01
N VAL A 85 -6.69 -2.98 -13.43
CA VAL A 85 -6.48 -1.62 -13.96
C VAL A 85 -5.05 -1.16 -13.75
N ALA A 86 -4.51 -1.31 -12.53
CA ALA A 86 -3.15 -0.89 -12.21
C ALA A 86 -2.08 -1.58 -13.09
N PRO A 87 -2.00 -2.93 -13.17
CA PRO A 87 -0.98 -3.59 -13.99
C PRO A 87 -1.23 -3.42 -15.49
N SER A 88 -2.48 -3.28 -15.95
CA SER A 88 -2.77 -2.95 -17.35
C SER A 88 -2.28 -1.55 -17.71
N PHE A 89 -2.45 -0.58 -16.82
CA PHE A 89 -1.98 0.79 -17.00
C PHE A 89 -0.44 0.83 -17.02
N GLN A 90 0.23 0.07 -16.17
CA GLN A 90 1.68 -0.12 -16.19
C GLN A 90 2.17 -0.69 -17.52
N ILE A 91 1.57 -1.77 -18.02
CA ILE A 91 1.94 -2.37 -19.32
C ILE A 91 1.74 -1.36 -20.45
N PHE A 92 0.62 -0.65 -20.45
CA PHE A 92 0.32 0.36 -21.46
C PHE A 92 1.37 1.49 -21.44
N TYR A 93 1.68 2.02 -20.27
CA TYR A 93 2.71 3.05 -20.10
C TYR A 93 4.07 2.56 -20.59
N LEU A 94 4.54 1.40 -20.11
CA LEU A 94 5.83 0.84 -20.51
C LEU A 94 5.92 0.59 -22.03
N SER A 95 4.80 0.19 -22.64
CA SER A 95 4.72 -0.02 -24.10
C SER A 95 4.88 1.27 -24.87
N ILE A 96 4.22 2.37 -24.47
CA ILE A 96 4.35 3.68 -25.12
C ILE A 96 5.80 4.21 -25.02
N PHE A 97 6.40 4.08 -23.84
CA PHE A 97 7.75 4.59 -23.60
C PHE A 97 8.87 3.63 -24.03
N HIS A 98 8.53 2.51 -24.69
CA HIS A 98 9.48 1.48 -25.12
C HIS A 98 10.42 1.04 -23.98
N ALA A 99 9.89 1.00 -22.76
CA ALA A 99 10.62 0.56 -21.59
C ALA A 99 10.76 -0.97 -21.60
N PRO A 100 11.78 -1.53 -20.93
CA PRO A 100 11.90 -2.97 -20.75
C PRO A 100 10.62 -3.55 -20.14
N ARG A 101 10.23 -4.75 -20.60
CA ARG A 101 9.10 -5.47 -20.05
C ARG A 101 9.44 -5.94 -18.62
N PRO A 102 8.47 -5.94 -17.71
CA PRO A 102 8.69 -6.47 -16.37
C PRO A 102 8.94 -7.98 -16.42
N SER A 103 9.73 -8.47 -15.47
CA SER A 103 10.18 -9.84 -15.33
C SER A 103 9.03 -10.80 -15.03
N TRP A 104 7.98 -10.33 -14.33
CA TRP A 104 6.75 -11.09 -14.12
C TRP A 104 5.94 -11.29 -15.42
N LEU A 105 6.15 -10.46 -16.45
CA LEU A 105 5.53 -10.60 -17.77
C LEU A 105 6.43 -11.38 -18.75
N ALA A 106 7.74 -11.19 -18.67
CA ALA A 106 8.73 -11.85 -19.49
C ALA A 106 9.98 -12.17 -18.64
N PRO A 107 10.10 -13.39 -18.09
CA PRO A 107 11.20 -13.76 -17.20
C PRO A 107 12.57 -13.52 -17.86
N LEU A 108 13.49 -12.87 -17.13
CA LEU A 108 14.81 -12.51 -17.65
C LEU A 108 15.73 -13.72 -17.86
N PHE A 109 15.54 -14.78 -17.08
CA PHE A 109 16.32 -16.01 -17.16
C PHE A 109 15.44 -17.13 -17.69
N ASN A 110 15.68 -17.50 -18.94
CA ASN A 110 14.99 -18.56 -19.67
C ASN A 110 15.46 -19.96 -19.18
N GLY A 111 15.49 -20.17 -17.87
CA GLY A 111 15.87 -21.42 -17.23
C GLY A 111 14.66 -22.36 -17.16
N ASN A 112 14.84 -23.57 -17.66
CA ASN A 112 13.87 -24.68 -17.80
C ASN A 112 13.13 -25.16 -16.52
N ASN A 113 12.97 -24.35 -15.47
CA ASN A 113 12.57 -24.84 -14.14
C ASN A 113 11.23 -24.30 -13.62
N GLY A 114 10.49 -23.51 -14.41
CA GLY A 114 9.15 -23.02 -14.04
C GLY A 114 8.05 -23.83 -14.70
N MET A 115 7.54 -24.87 -14.04
CA MET A 115 6.52 -25.80 -14.55
C MET A 115 5.20 -25.13 -15.00
N LEU A 116 4.94 -23.88 -14.59
CA LEU A 116 3.74 -23.11 -14.95
C LEU A 116 3.91 -22.17 -16.16
N TYR A 117 5.15 -21.87 -16.59
CA TYR A 117 5.42 -20.83 -17.60
C TYR A 117 6.28 -21.30 -18.78
N GLN A 118 6.67 -22.58 -18.82
CA GLN A 118 7.57 -23.13 -19.85
C GLN A 118 6.97 -23.15 -21.28
N GLN A 119 5.73 -22.70 -21.47
CA GLN A 119 5.01 -22.76 -22.75
C GLN A 119 4.44 -21.43 -23.25
N ALA A 120 4.73 -20.30 -22.60
CA ALA A 120 4.25 -18.99 -23.05
C ALA A 120 5.17 -18.39 -24.12
N GLN A 121 5.44 -19.11 -25.21
CA GLN A 121 6.15 -18.54 -26.35
C GLN A 121 5.30 -17.48 -27.07
N TYR A 122 3.97 -17.61 -27.11
CA TYR A 122 3.09 -16.59 -27.71
C TYR A 122 1.67 -16.69 -27.10
N GLY A 123 1.16 -15.61 -26.50
CA GLY A 123 -0.30 -15.42 -26.35
C GLY A 123 -0.89 -15.20 -24.95
N THR A 124 -0.16 -15.35 -23.84
CA THR A 124 -0.75 -15.20 -22.50
C THR A 124 -0.21 -13.98 -21.77
N LEU A 125 -0.48 -12.76 -22.25
CA LEU A 125 -0.24 -11.56 -21.44
C LEU A 125 -1.21 -11.49 -20.24
N VAL A 126 -2.39 -12.07 -20.40
CA VAL A 126 -3.49 -12.00 -19.42
C VAL A 126 -3.15 -12.77 -18.14
N ALA A 127 -2.74 -14.03 -18.24
CA ALA A 127 -2.44 -14.86 -17.07
C ALA A 127 -1.38 -14.27 -16.12
N PRO A 128 -0.16 -13.90 -16.56
CA PRO A 128 0.84 -13.30 -15.69
C PRO A 128 0.38 -11.94 -15.13
N THR A 129 -0.34 -11.14 -15.92
CA THR A 129 -0.91 -9.87 -15.44
C THR A 129 -1.94 -10.10 -14.32
N LEU A 130 -2.81 -11.10 -14.46
CA LEU A 130 -3.82 -11.42 -13.45
C LEU A 130 -3.21 -12.00 -12.17
N ILE A 131 -2.17 -12.83 -12.30
CA ILE A 131 -1.46 -13.43 -11.15
C ILE A 131 -0.70 -12.35 -10.39
N HIS A 132 0.06 -11.52 -11.10
CA HIS A 132 0.79 -10.38 -10.50
C HIS A 132 -0.19 -9.40 -9.84
N GLY A 133 -1.23 -9.00 -10.58
CA GLY A 133 -2.28 -8.12 -10.09
C GLY A 133 -3.02 -8.68 -8.88
N ALA A 134 -3.22 -10.00 -8.78
CA ALA A 134 -3.82 -10.61 -7.58
C ALA A 134 -2.93 -10.42 -6.34
N GLY A 135 -1.60 -10.47 -6.51
CA GLY A 135 -0.64 -10.15 -5.45
C GLY A 135 -0.72 -8.70 -4.99
N LEU A 136 -0.80 -7.75 -5.95
CA LEU A 136 -1.00 -6.32 -5.66
C LEU A 136 -2.32 -6.10 -4.90
N ALA A 137 -3.42 -6.64 -5.43
CA ALA A 137 -4.73 -6.56 -4.80
C ALA A 137 -4.74 -7.13 -3.37
N ALA A 138 -4.08 -8.26 -3.12
CA ALA A 138 -3.96 -8.83 -1.78
C ALA A 138 -3.21 -7.89 -0.82
N CYS A 139 -2.10 -7.28 -1.28
CA CYS A 139 -1.34 -6.31 -0.49
C CYS A 139 -2.20 -5.07 -0.17
N TRP A 140 -2.89 -4.52 -1.17
CA TRP A 140 -3.79 -3.40 -1.00
C TRP A 140 -4.94 -3.71 -0.03
N LEU A 141 -5.63 -4.84 -0.19
CA LEU A 141 -6.73 -5.22 0.69
C LEU A 141 -6.27 -5.29 2.15
N ALA A 142 -5.10 -5.89 2.41
CA ALA A 142 -4.53 -5.95 3.74
C ALA A 142 -4.20 -4.54 4.28
N GLY A 143 -3.60 -3.66 3.47
CA GLY A 143 -3.34 -2.28 3.87
C GLY A 143 -4.61 -1.46 4.11
N ALA A 144 -5.61 -1.63 3.26
CA ALA A 144 -6.91 -0.97 3.39
C ALA A 144 -7.62 -1.39 4.68
N LEU A 145 -7.57 -2.66 5.05
CA LEU A 145 -8.09 -3.15 6.34
C LEU A 145 -7.29 -2.55 7.51
N ALA A 146 -5.96 -2.57 7.45
CA ALA A 146 -5.09 -1.98 8.49
C ALA A 146 -5.39 -0.49 8.75
N ALA A 147 -5.67 0.23 7.66
CA ALA A 147 -5.96 1.66 7.67
C ALA A 147 -7.41 2.01 8.00
N LYS A 148 -8.31 1.04 8.17
CA LYS A 148 -9.77 1.25 8.26
C LYS A 148 -10.34 1.99 7.04
N ALA A 149 -9.82 1.69 5.84
CA ALA A 149 -10.21 2.36 4.60
C ALA A 149 -11.59 1.93 4.07
N TYR A 150 -12.25 0.97 4.70
CA TYR A 150 -13.62 0.52 4.38
C TYR A 150 -14.68 1.05 5.37
N ASP A 151 -14.27 1.86 6.34
CA ASP A 151 -15.17 2.62 7.19
C ASP A 151 -15.79 3.78 6.39
N SER A 152 -17.03 4.15 6.70
CA SER A 152 -17.74 5.23 6.00
C SER A 152 -16.97 6.55 6.04
N ASP A 153 -16.25 6.85 7.12
CA ASP A 153 -15.41 8.06 7.22
C ASP A 153 -14.24 8.09 6.23
N ALA A 154 -13.83 6.92 5.71
CA ALA A 154 -12.73 6.80 4.76
C ALA A 154 -13.15 6.98 3.29
N PHE A 155 -14.45 7.10 3.00
CA PHE A 155 -14.93 7.29 1.62
C PHE A 155 -16.16 8.18 1.46
N ASN A 156 -16.88 8.48 2.54
CA ASN A 156 -18.06 9.33 2.52
C ASN A 156 -17.68 10.75 2.94
N VAL A 157 -17.81 11.70 2.00
CA VAL A 157 -17.56 13.13 2.24
C VAL A 157 -18.86 13.95 2.39
N SER A 158 -20.01 13.29 2.56
CA SER A 158 -21.26 13.97 2.87
C SER A 158 -21.29 14.50 4.31
N GLY A 159 -22.21 15.43 4.61
CA GLY A 159 -22.41 15.95 5.96
C GLY A 159 -21.26 16.79 6.51
N GLY A 160 -20.50 17.47 5.65
CA GLY A 160 -19.38 18.32 6.05
C GLY A 160 -18.06 17.57 6.28
N ARG A 161 -18.00 16.26 5.98
CA ARG A 161 -16.76 15.47 6.06
C ARG A 161 -15.77 15.87 4.97
N GLU A 162 -14.49 15.97 5.33
CA GLU A 162 -13.45 16.46 4.44
C GLU A 162 -12.77 15.34 3.62
N TYR A 163 -12.32 15.66 2.41
CA TYR A 163 -11.45 14.79 1.61
C TYR A 163 -10.12 14.46 2.31
N GLY A 164 -9.71 15.25 3.31
CA GLY A 164 -8.49 15.02 4.08
C GLY A 164 -8.46 13.65 4.76
N THR A 165 -9.59 13.20 5.30
CA THR A 165 -9.69 11.86 5.92
C THR A 165 -9.53 10.76 4.87
N VAL A 166 -10.21 10.90 3.72
CA VAL A 166 -10.10 9.95 2.59
C VAL A 166 -8.65 9.81 2.14
N LEU A 167 -7.96 10.93 1.90
CA LEU A 167 -6.55 10.94 1.47
C LEU A 167 -5.64 10.34 2.54
N THR A 168 -5.84 10.68 3.81
CA THR A 168 -5.04 10.14 4.92
C THR A 168 -5.17 8.61 4.99
N ARG A 169 -6.39 8.08 4.85
CA ARG A 169 -6.65 6.64 4.87
C ARG A 169 -6.04 5.92 3.67
N ILE A 170 -6.09 6.53 2.49
CA ILE A 170 -5.42 6.02 1.27
C ILE A 170 -3.91 5.96 1.47
N VAL A 171 -3.28 7.02 2.01
CA VAL A 171 -1.83 7.05 2.26
C VAL A 171 -1.42 6.00 3.30
N GLN A 172 -2.18 5.86 4.39
CA GLN A 172 -1.94 4.82 5.40
C GLN A 172 -2.04 3.41 4.80
N ALA A 173 -3.07 3.15 4.01
CA ALA A 173 -3.27 1.88 3.32
C ALA A 173 -2.12 1.61 2.34
N GLY A 174 -1.75 2.60 1.53
CA GLY A 174 -0.66 2.49 0.56
C GLY A 174 0.71 2.26 1.21
N ALA A 175 1.00 2.94 2.32
CA ALA A 175 2.23 2.73 3.08
C ALA A 175 2.33 1.30 3.63
N PHE A 176 1.25 0.78 4.22
CA PHE A 176 1.20 -0.59 4.71
C PHE A 176 1.35 -1.61 3.56
N SER A 177 0.62 -1.41 2.47
CA SER A 177 0.68 -2.27 1.27
C SER A 177 2.07 -2.29 0.65
N THR A 178 2.74 -1.13 0.58
CA THR A 178 4.13 -1.02 0.12
C THR A 178 5.08 -1.84 1.00
N GLY A 179 4.87 -1.84 2.32
CA GLY A 179 5.62 -2.70 3.24
C GLY A 179 5.44 -4.18 2.93
N LEU A 180 4.22 -4.62 2.64
CA LEU A 180 3.93 -6.00 2.22
C LEU A 180 4.57 -6.35 0.88
N LEU A 181 4.54 -5.44 -0.10
CA LEU A 181 5.18 -5.64 -1.40
C LEU A 181 6.70 -5.77 -1.27
N ILE A 182 7.33 -4.92 -0.45
CA ILE A 182 8.76 -5.03 -0.13
C ILE A 182 9.03 -6.41 0.48
N PHE A 183 8.25 -6.82 1.48
CA PHE A 183 8.42 -8.11 2.16
C PHE A 183 8.23 -9.29 1.20
N SER A 184 7.20 -9.28 0.36
CA SER A 184 6.98 -10.30 -0.67
C SER A 184 8.14 -10.38 -1.66
N THR A 185 8.64 -9.23 -2.10
CA THR A 185 9.82 -9.17 -2.99
C THR A 185 11.06 -9.78 -2.34
N GLN A 186 11.26 -9.57 -1.03
CA GLN A 186 12.36 -10.21 -0.30
C GLN A 186 12.18 -11.73 -0.21
N ILE A 187 10.95 -12.22 0.00
CA ILE A 187 10.66 -13.65 -0.01
C ILE A 187 10.94 -14.24 -1.40
N ASP A 188 10.50 -13.59 -2.47
CA ASP A 188 10.73 -14.07 -3.84
C ASP A 188 12.22 -14.16 -4.16
N LEU A 189 13.00 -13.14 -3.80
CA LEU A 189 14.47 -13.18 -3.94
C LEU A 189 15.12 -14.27 -3.08
N PHE A 190 14.63 -14.48 -1.86
CA PHE A 190 15.12 -15.55 -0.98
C PHE A 190 14.84 -16.93 -1.58
N LEU A 191 13.64 -17.15 -2.15
CA LEU A 191 13.27 -18.39 -2.80
C LEU A 191 14.03 -18.60 -4.11
N GLU A 192 14.29 -17.54 -4.87
CA GLU A 192 15.04 -17.59 -6.14
C GLU A 192 16.51 -17.97 -5.93
N PHE A 193 17.18 -17.40 -4.92
CA PHE A 193 18.60 -17.61 -4.68
C PHE A 193 18.92 -18.58 -3.53
N GLY A 194 17.90 -19.04 -2.79
CA GLY A 194 18.05 -19.91 -1.61
C GLY A 194 18.73 -19.23 -0.42
N ARG A 195 18.91 -17.91 -0.45
CA ARG A 195 19.57 -17.11 0.59
C ARG A 195 19.22 -15.63 0.45
N TYR A 196 19.47 -14.84 1.50
CA TYR A 196 19.41 -13.39 1.42
C TYR A 196 20.57 -12.87 0.56
N VAL A 197 20.24 -12.17 -0.52
CA VAL A 197 21.20 -11.60 -1.48
C VAL A 197 21.59 -10.18 -1.10
N GLN A 198 22.82 -9.81 -1.41
CA GLN A 198 23.36 -8.46 -1.16
C GLN A 198 23.90 -7.84 -2.45
N PRO A 199 23.85 -6.50 -2.59
CA PRO A 199 24.51 -5.81 -3.68
C PRO A 199 26.02 -6.09 -3.68
N GLY A 200 26.58 -6.32 -4.87
CA GLY A 200 28.01 -6.51 -5.11
C GLY A 200 28.51 -7.97 -5.05
N GLU A 201 27.63 -8.95 -4.81
CA GLU A 201 28.01 -10.36 -4.80
C GLU A 201 28.32 -10.90 -6.20
N SER A 202 27.48 -10.57 -7.19
CA SER A 202 27.73 -10.86 -8.60
C SER A 202 26.96 -9.88 -9.50
N LYS A 203 27.40 -9.76 -10.76
CA LYS A 203 26.73 -8.86 -11.72
C LYS A 203 25.31 -9.30 -12.01
N GLU A 204 25.08 -10.61 -12.01
CA GLU A 204 23.77 -11.22 -12.27
C GLU A 204 22.80 -10.91 -11.13
N ILE A 205 23.25 -11.05 -9.87
CA ILE A 205 22.47 -10.70 -8.67
C ILE A 205 22.16 -9.20 -8.67
N ASP A 206 23.14 -8.35 -8.96
CA ASP A 206 22.95 -6.90 -9.00
C ASP A 206 21.91 -6.48 -10.03
N VAL A 207 21.95 -7.06 -11.22
CA VAL A 207 20.95 -6.79 -12.28
C VAL A 207 19.57 -7.26 -11.86
N ARG A 208 19.46 -8.43 -11.24
CA ARG A 208 18.18 -8.96 -10.75
C ARG A 208 17.59 -8.10 -9.63
N LEU A 209 18.42 -7.68 -8.67
CA LEU A 209 18.02 -6.81 -7.56
C LEU A 209 17.58 -5.44 -8.08
N LEU A 210 18.33 -4.84 -9.01
CA LEU A 210 17.96 -3.57 -9.62
C LEU A 210 16.64 -3.68 -10.39
N THR A 211 16.44 -4.79 -11.11
CA THR A 211 15.17 -5.09 -11.79
C THR A 211 14.02 -5.17 -10.79
N ALA A 212 14.19 -5.92 -9.69
CA ALA A 212 13.17 -6.06 -8.65
C ALA A 212 12.80 -4.71 -8.03
N ILE A 213 13.79 -3.85 -7.77
CA ILE A 213 13.56 -2.49 -7.23
C ILE A 213 12.76 -1.64 -8.22
N VAL A 214 13.13 -1.65 -9.51
CA VAL A 214 12.41 -0.88 -10.54
C VAL A 214 10.98 -1.37 -10.70
N GLU A 215 10.76 -2.68 -10.66
CA GLU A 215 9.42 -3.30 -10.73
C GLU A 215 8.58 -2.90 -9.53
N LEU A 216 9.12 -3.04 -8.31
CA LEU A 216 8.44 -2.64 -7.08
C LEU A 216 8.06 -1.15 -7.09
N ILE A 217 8.95 -0.28 -7.56
CA ILE A 217 8.67 1.16 -7.69
C ILE A 217 7.52 1.41 -8.65
N ASN A 218 7.53 0.74 -9.81
CA ASN A 218 6.46 0.88 -10.79
C ASN A 218 5.14 0.36 -10.23
N ASP A 219 5.13 -0.80 -9.60
CA ASP A 219 3.94 -1.41 -9.01
C ASP A 219 3.31 -0.45 -7.99
N VAL A 220 4.10 0.07 -7.03
CA VAL A 220 3.64 1.05 -6.05
C VAL A 220 3.11 2.32 -6.72
N PHE A 221 3.81 2.84 -7.73
CA PHE A 221 3.39 4.06 -8.42
C PHE A 221 2.06 3.88 -9.16
N PHE A 222 1.93 2.84 -9.98
CA PHE A 222 0.74 2.61 -10.80
C PHE A 222 -0.46 2.21 -9.93
N GLU A 223 -0.24 1.41 -8.89
CA GLU A 223 -1.26 1.06 -7.91
C GLU A 223 -1.75 2.32 -7.16
N ALA A 224 -0.83 3.15 -6.65
CA ALA A 224 -1.18 4.38 -5.96
C ALA A 224 -1.97 5.34 -6.87
N VAL A 225 -1.55 5.53 -8.12
CA VAL A 225 -2.27 6.38 -9.08
C VAL A 225 -3.67 5.83 -9.36
N ALA A 226 -3.80 4.54 -9.66
CA ALA A 226 -5.08 3.92 -9.99
C ALA A 226 -6.06 3.97 -8.81
N LEU A 227 -5.63 3.54 -7.62
CA LEU A 227 -6.49 3.46 -6.44
C LEU A 227 -6.79 4.83 -5.85
N THR A 228 -5.84 5.76 -5.84
CA THR A 228 -6.10 7.14 -5.40
C THR A 228 -7.12 7.81 -6.32
N SER A 229 -6.96 7.67 -7.64
CA SER A 229 -7.90 8.24 -8.61
C SER A 229 -9.30 7.64 -8.44
N TRP A 230 -9.39 6.31 -8.31
CA TRP A 230 -10.64 5.61 -8.06
C TRP A 230 -11.32 6.04 -6.75
N ARG A 231 -10.55 6.11 -5.65
CA ARG A 231 -11.08 6.45 -4.32
C ARG A 231 -11.53 7.90 -4.22
N ILE A 232 -10.80 8.84 -4.82
CA ILE A 232 -11.22 10.25 -4.91
C ILE A 232 -12.48 10.37 -5.77
N TYR A 233 -12.53 9.68 -6.91
CA TYR A 233 -13.72 9.66 -7.76
C TYR A 233 -14.94 9.13 -6.98
N ARG A 234 -14.81 7.99 -6.29
CA ARG A 234 -15.88 7.43 -5.47
C ARG A 234 -16.31 8.37 -4.34
N ALA A 235 -15.36 9.00 -3.64
CA ALA A 235 -15.67 10.01 -2.64
C ALA A 235 -16.48 11.17 -3.26
N SER A 236 -16.10 11.64 -4.45
CA SER A 236 -16.83 12.71 -5.14
C SER A 236 -18.29 12.37 -5.43
N LEU A 237 -18.63 11.09 -5.65
CA LEU A 237 -20.02 10.65 -5.82
C LEU A 237 -20.85 10.81 -4.54
N THR A 238 -20.23 10.78 -3.37
CA THR A 238 -20.89 11.01 -2.08
C THR A 238 -21.00 12.49 -1.70
N SER A 239 -20.30 13.38 -2.42
CA SER A 239 -20.28 14.82 -2.11
C SER A 239 -21.56 15.55 -2.51
N LYS A 240 -22.32 15.02 -3.49
CA LYS A 240 -23.57 15.64 -3.96
C LYS A 240 -24.74 15.13 -3.13
N ALA A 241 -25.18 15.95 -2.18
CA ALA A 241 -26.37 15.71 -1.36
C ALA A 241 -27.71 15.79 -2.14
N GLU A 242 -27.69 16.25 -3.40
CA GLU A 242 -28.88 16.57 -4.20
C GLU A 242 -29.75 15.37 -4.65
N GLY A 243 -29.39 14.15 -4.25
CA GLY A 243 -30.22 12.94 -4.43
C GLY A 243 -30.86 12.41 -3.14
N ARG A 244 -30.69 13.09 -2.00
CA ARG A 244 -31.24 12.65 -0.71
C ARG A 244 -32.71 13.08 -0.63
N PRO A 245 -33.68 12.18 -0.35
CA PRO A 245 -35.03 12.62 -0.02
C PRO A 245 -34.96 13.55 1.20
N ASP A 246 -35.74 14.64 1.20
CA ASP A 246 -35.70 15.71 2.21
C ASP A 246 -35.91 15.25 3.67
N ASN A 247 -36.29 13.98 3.89
CA ASN A 247 -36.64 13.41 5.20
C ASN A 247 -35.59 12.43 5.76
N TYR A 248 -34.34 12.42 5.29
CA TYR A 248 -33.30 11.63 5.97
C TYR A 248 -32.60 12.49 7.02
N ASP A 249 -33.10 12.41 8.25
CA ASP A 249 -32.41 12.91 9.43
C ASP A 249 -31.46 11.80 9.94
N PRO A 250 -30.13 12.00 9.96
CA PRO A 250 -29.21 11.02 10.53
C PRO A 250 -29.28 10.95 12.07
N ASP A 251 -30.01 11.87 12.70
CA ASP A 251 -30.11 12.01 14.15
C ASP A 251 -31.48 11.58 14.74
N GLU A 252 -32.41 11.06 13.92
CA GLU A 252 -33.65 10.36 14.35
C GLU A 252 -33.52 8.83 14.22
#